data_AF-A0A7Y0JF31-F1
#
_entry.id   AF-A0A7Y0JF31-F1
#
_cell.length_a   1.000
_cell.length_b   1.000
_cell.length_c   1.000
_cell.angle_alpha   90.00
_cell.angle_beta   90.00
_cell.angle_gamma   90.00
#
_symmetry.space_group_name_H-M   'P 1'
#
loop_
_entity.id
_entity.type
_entity.pdbx_description
1 polymer ?
#
loop_
_entity_poly.entity_id
_entity_poly.type
_entity_poly.pdbx_seq_one_letter_code
_entity_poly.pdbx_strand_id
1 'polypeptide(L)'
;MVTLDVRPQLLDALSALRDRVAAARFPLPVPGAPRARANRDELLAQLDDYLVPRLRDPEAPLLAVIGGSTGAGKSTLVNSLVGRRVSEAGVLRPTTRNPVLVCHPEDQHWFSGMRVLPGLTRVWEPQQDPADDLPAPDDAPRVLRIETVDTLPPGLALLDAPDVDSLVADNRVLAAELLCAADIWVMVTTAARYADAVPWHLLRTAKEYDATLVTVLDRVPHQVVSEVSRQYGALLAKAGLGDVPRFTVPELPESAWGGGLLPATAVAPLRAWLAHQAQDPAARQHTTARTAHGLLDSLKARMPELASAAAAQYSAALRLTSAVDSAYDGEYARVRGRLQAGAVLAGDALKRWRAFPLDCTAGELLDALVESLGALLLCAVTAADERVDDAWRREPAAAAPGLADRAPSVESSEHRIGLAVRRWRRELEEYAEDEVRELDRSVAPDPEVVAALAATGLLGGRRGRSAGEGLAERIGAHGALRLRDRAGRLLADYLDRVMHVERERRLAPLDALEVQPEPQAELIAALSVLLKER
;
A
#
# COMPACT_ATOMS: atom_id res chain seq x y z
N MET A 1 35.36 -4.73 25.16
CA MET A 1 35.70 -3.61 24.25
C MET A 1 35.87 -4.20 22.85
N VAL A 2 34.75 -4.54 22.20
CA VAL A 2 34.69 -4.91 20.77
C VAL A 2 34.11 -3.66 20.11
N THR A 3 34.98 -2.99 19.38
CA THR A 3 34.80 -1.64 18.86
C THR A 3 33.73 -1.60 17.79
N LEU A 4 32.85 -0.61 17.94
CA LEU A 4 31.82 -0.02 17.08
C LEU A 4 32.00 0.04 15.54
N ASP A 5 33.01 -0.59 14.94
CA ASP A 5 33.24 -0.59 13.47
C ASP A 5 32.12 -1.31 12.68
N VAL A 6 31.29 -2.09 13.37
CA VAL A 6 30.11 -2.82 12.82
C VAL A 6 28.87 -1.92 12.70
N ARG A 7 28.82 -0.78 13.40
CA ARG A 7 27.62 0.08 13.39
C ARG A 7 27.27 0.75 12.05
N PRO A 8 28.22 1.28 11.25
CA PRO A 8 27.86 1.91 9.98
C PRO A 8 27.26 0.89 8.99
N GLN A 9 27.84 -0.31 8.89
CA GLN A 9 27.33 -1.38 8.02
C GLN A 9 25.91 -1.83 8.43
N LEU A 10 25.67 -1.98 9.73
CA LEU A 10 24.33 -2.31 10.25
C LEU A 10 23.32 -1.18 10.00
N LEU A 11 23.72 0.07 10.18
CA LEU A 11 22.89 1.24 9.89
C LEU A 11 22.55 1.35 8.40
N ASP A 12 23.52 1.08 7.52
CA ASP A 12 23.32 1.07 6.07
C ASP A 12 22.39 -0.07 5.66
N ALA A 13 22.58 -1.28 6.22
CA ALA A 13 21.71 -2.42 5.98
C ALA A 13 20.26 -2.18 6.47
N LEU A 14 20.09 -1.54 7.63
CA LEU A 14 18.79 -1.13 8.15
C LEU A 14 18.13 -0.03 7.31
N SER A 15 18.90 0.97 6.88
CA SER A 15 18.38 2.03 6.01
C SER A 15 17.92 1.45 4.67
N ALA A 16 18.72 0.56 4.09
CA ALA A 16 18.34 -0.16 2.88
C ALA A 16 17.08 -1.01 3.09
N LEU A 17 16.98 -1.75 4.20
CA LEU A 17 15.78 -2.53 4.53
C LEU A 17 14.54 -1.63 4.63
N ARG A 18 14.66 -0.51 5.35
CA ARG A 18 13.60 0.49 5.54
C ARG A 18 13.11 1.05 4.21
N ASP A 19 14.03 1.40 3.30
CA ASP A 19 13.67 1.87 1.96
C ASP A 19 12.95 0.79 1.14
N ARG A 20 13.33 -0.49 1.26
CA ARG A 20 12.60 -1.61 0.61
C ARG A 20 11.21 -1.82 1.19
N VAL A 21 11.05 -1.71 2.51
CA VAL A 21 9.73 -1.80 3.16
C VAL A 21 8.85 -0.62 2.73
N ALA A 22 9.41 0.58 2.61
CA ALA A 22 8.69 1.76 2.15
C ALA A 22 8.27 1.66 0.67
N ALA A 23 9.12 1.06 -0.17
CA ALA A 23 8.81 0.80 -1.58
C ALA A 23 7.74 -0.28 -1.78
N ALA A 24 7.51 -1.16 -0.80
CA ALA A 24 6.50 -2.21 -0.89
C ALA A 24 5.08 -1.63 -0.89
N ARG A 25 4.39 -1.76 -2.04
CA ARG A 25 3.02 -1.32 -2.24
C ARG A 25 2.08 -2.52 -2.37
N PHE A 26 0.86 -2.35 -1.85
CA PHE A 26 -0.18 -3.39 -1.88
C PHE A 26 -1.48 -2.83 -2.47
N PRO A 27 -1.51 -2.41 -3.75
CA PRO A 27 -2.66 -1.70 -4.33
C PRO A 27 -3.89 -2.59 -4.54
N LEU A 28 -3.70 -3.88 -4.88
CA LEU A 28 -4.80 -4.78 -5.19
C LEU A 28 -5.50 -5.29 -3.92
N PRO A 29 -6.83 -5.36 -3.88
CA PRO A 29 -7.61 -5.86 -2.74
C PRO A 29 -7.60 -7.40 -2.69
N VAL A 30 -6.42 -8.00 -2.54
CA VAL A 30 -6.27 -9.45 -2.30
C VAL A 30 -6.44 -9.77 -0.82
N PRO A 31 -6.81 -11.02 -0.46
CA PRO A 31 -6.84 -11.47 0.93
C PRO A 31 -5.51 -11.17 1.64
N GLY A 32 -5.59 -10.52 2.80
CA GLY A 32 -4.40 -10.14 3.58
C GLY A 32 -3.78 -8.78 3.24
N ALA A 33 -4.21 -8.11 2.16
CA ALA A 33 -3.67 -6.78 1.81
C ALA A 33 -3.85 -5.71 2.91
N PRO A 34 -5.01 -5.60 3.60
CA PRO A 34 -5.16 -4.63 4.69
C PRO A 34 -4.19 -4.91 5.85
N ARG A 35 -3.98 -6.19 6.20
CA ARG A 35 -3.04 -6.61 7.22
C ARG A 35 -1.59 -6.32 6.81
N ALA A 36 -1.24 -6.55 5.55
CA ALA A 36 0.09 -6.25 5.03
C ALA A 36 0.41 -4.74 5.05
N ARG A 37 -0.57 -3.89 4.71
CA ARG A 37 -0.43 -2.42 4.80
C ARG A 37 -0.20 -1.98 6.26
N ALA A 38 -1.03 -2.44 7.19
CA ALA A 38 -0.86 -2.14 8.61
C ALA A 38 0.49 -2.64 9.16
N ASN A 39 0.90 -3.86 8.80
CA ASN A 39 2.16 -4.45 9.19
C ASN A 39 3.36 -3.64 8.65
N ARG A 40 3.30 -3.20 7.38
CA ARG A 40 4.32 -2.32 6.77
C ARG A 40 4.42 -1.00 7.52
N ASP A 41 3.29 -0.34 7.77
CA ASP A 41 3.28 0.99 8.39
C ASP A 41 3.81 0.93 9.83
N GLU A 42 3.45 -0.11 10.59
CA GLU A 42 3.99 -0.35 11.93
C GLU A 42 5.49 -0.68 11.90
N LEU A 43 5.96 -1.47 10.93
CA LEU A 43 7.40 -1.74 10.76
C LEU A 43 8.19 -0.47 10.43
N LEU A 44 7.67 0.39 9.56
CA LEU A 44 8.31 1.66 9.23
C LEU A 44 8.39 2.56 10.46
N ALA A 45 7.30 2.68 11.22
CA ALA A 45 7.31 3.42 12.48
C ALA A 45 8.36 2.87 13.46
N GLN A 46 8.46 1.54 13.63
CA GLN A 46 9.45 0.94 14.51
C GLN A 46 10.91 1.15 14.04
N LEU A 47 11.15 1.06 12.73
CA LEU A 47 12.47 1.31 12.16
C LEU A 47 12.88 2.78 12.31
N ASP A 48 11.96 3.71 12.01
CA ASP A 48 12.22 5.15 11.99
C ASP A 48 12.21 5.78 13.39
N ASP A 49 11.31 5.35 14.27
CA ASP A 49 11.09 5.99 15.58
C ASP A 49 11.92 5.35 16.70
N TYR A 50 12.36 4.09 16.53
CA TYR A 50 13.11 3.35 17.56
C TYR A 50 14.50 2.89 17.11
N LEU A 51 14.59 1.99 16.12
CA LEU A 51 15.87 1.33 15.81
C LEU A 51 16.92 2.27 15.25
N VAL A 52 16.57 3.06 14.23
CA VAL A 52 17.53 3.97 13.59
C VAL A 52 18.02 5.05 14.57
N PRO A 53 17.15 5.74 15.35
CA PRO A 53 17.59 6.69 16.36
C PRO A 53 18.48 6.05 17.42
N ARG A 54 18.11 4.87 17.93
CA ARG A 54 18.84 4.20 19.00
C ARG A 54 20.22 3.68 18.59
N LEU A 55 20.36 3.22 17.35
CA LEU A 55 21.65 2.74 16.82
C LEU A 55 22.61 3.88 16.49
N ARG A 56 22.10 5.03 16.04
CA ARG A 56 22.90 6.24 15.82
C ARG A 56 23.43 6.78 17.14
N ASP A 57 22.56 6.87 18.14
CA ASP A 57 22.83 7.53 19.42
C ASP A 57 22.54 6.55 20.59
N PRO A 58 23.42 5.56 20.86
CA PRO A 58 23.17 4.57 21.92
C PRO A 58 23.19 5.18 23.33
N GLU A 59 23.84 6.33 23.50
CA GLU A 59 23.93 7.07 24.75
C GLU A 59 22.66 7.90 25.03
N ALA A 60 21.65 7.83 24.16
CA ALA A 60 20.37 8.48 24.37
C ALA A 60 19.64 7.91 25.60
N PRO A 61 18.95 8.75 26.39
CA PRO A 61 18.19 8.34 27.58
C PRO A 61 17.19 7.22 27.30
N LEU A 62 16.86 6.43 28.32
CA LEU A 62 15.78 5.45 28.23
C LEU A 62 14.43 6.18 28.19
N LEU A 63 13.60 5.85 27.21
CA LEU A 63 12.24 6.36 27.08
C LEU A 63 11.26 5.38 27.72
N ALA A 64 10.67 5.77 28.85
CA ALA A 64 9.62 5.03 29.53
C ALA A 64 8.25 5.62 29.19
N VAL A 65 7.46 4.90 28.39
CA VAL A 65 6.12 5.33 27.98
C VAL A 65 5.09 4.74 28.92
N ILE A 66 4.28 5.61 29.50
CA ILE A 66 3.21 5.27 30.43
C ILE A 66 1.91 5.17 29.63
N GLY A 67 1.47 3.92 29.39
CA GLY A 67 0.28 3.58 28.64
C GLY A 67 -0.75 2.85 29.52
N GLY A 68 -2.01 2.81 29.10
CA GLY A 68 -3.09 2.26 29.93
C GLY A 68 -4.46 2.83 29.63
N SER A 69 -5.49 2.21 30.20
CA SER A 69 -6.89 2.56 29.96
C SER A 69 -7.25 3.98 30.41
N THR A 70 -8.35 4.48 29.85
CA THR A 70 -8.97 5.75 30.21
C THR A 70 -9.31 5.78 31.68
N GLY A 71 -8.82 6.80 32.38
CA GLY A 71 -9.05 6.97 33.81
C GLY A 71 -8.27 6.01 34.71
N ALA A 72 -7.27 5.29 34.18
CA ALA A 72 -6.42 4.40 34.98
C ALA A 72 -5.41 5.13 35.88
N GLY A 73 -5.35 6.47 35.84
CA GLY A 73 -4.47 7.28 36.69
C GLY A 73 -3.07 7.56 36.11
N LYS A 74 -2.86 7.39 34.79
CA LYS A 74 -1.55 7.63 34.12
C LYS A 74 -0.93 8.99 34.43
N SER A 75 -1.65 10.08 34.15
CA SER A 75 -1.15 11.45 34.38
C SER A 75 -0.93 11.72 35.87
N THR A 76 -1.75 11.15 36.76
CA THR A 76 -1.53 11.19 38.22
C THR A 76 -0.24 10.46 38.61
N LEU A 77 0.02 9.30 38.02
CA LEU A 77 1.24 8.52 38.25
C LEU A 77 2.48 9.27 37.74
N VAL A 78 2.43 9.83 36.53
CA VAL A 78 3.51 10.66 35.95
C VAL A 78 3.83 11.83 36.89
N ASN A 79 2.83 12.62 37.26
CA ASN A 79 3.00 13.77 38.16
C ASN A 79 3.61 13.35 39.50
N SER A 80 3.20 12.20 40.04
CA SER A 80 3.68 11.69 41.32
C SER A 80 5.12 11.13 41.24
N LEU A 81 5.50 10.55 40.11
CA LEU A 81 6.87 10.10 39.85
C LEU A 81 7.82 11.29 39.73
N VAL A 82 7.37 12.36 39.07
CA VAL A 82 8.11 13.61 38.88
C VAL A 82 8.09 14.49 40.15
N GLY A 83 7.07 14.35 41.00
CA GLY A 83 6.91 15.14 42.22
C GLY A 83 6.33 16.54 42.01
N ARG A 84 5.88 16.87 40.79
CA ARG A 84 5.19 18.13 40.44
C ARG A 84 4.11 17.85 39.39
N ARG A 85 3.09 18.71 39.29
CA ARG A 85 2.10 18.63 38.21
C ARG A 85 2.72 19.08 36.89
N VAL A 86 2.87 18.14 35.96
CA VAL A 86 3.39 18.33 34.59
C VAL A 86 2.37 17.91 33.52
N SER A 87 1.48 16.97 33.84
CA SER A 87 0.38 16.52 32.99
C SER A 87 -0.96 16.76 33.68
N GLU A 88 -2.01 17.13 32.94
CA GLU A 88 -3.34 17.34 33.53
C GLU A 88 -3.99 16.01 33.94
N ALA A 89 -4.16 15.80 35.25
CA ALA A 89 -4.98 14.72 35.78
C ALA A 89 -6.46 15.15 35.81
N GLY A 90 -7.11 15.20 34.65
CA GLY A 90 -8.50 15.65 34.51
C GLY A 90 -9.56 14.59 34.83
N VAL A 91 -10.69 15.02 35.39
CA VAL A 91 -11.89 14.18 35.66
C VAL A 91 -12.81 14.08 34.44
N LEU A 92 -12.71 15.04 33.51
CA LEU A 92 -13.46 15.07 32.25
C LEU A 92 -12.82 14.13 31.22
N ARG A 93 -13.66 13.30 30.59
CA ARG A 93 -13.24 12.35 29.55
C ARG A 93 -13.44 13.01 28.18
N PRO A 94 -12.49 12.94 27.22
CA PRO A 94 -11.08 12.52 27.30
C PRO A 94 -10.13 13.73 27.43
N THR A 95 -9.18 13.73 28.38
CA THR A 95 -8.38 14.93 28.76
C THR A 95 -6.95 14.97 28.25
N THR A 96 -6.24 13.85 28.03
CA THR A 96 -4.86 13.89 27.50
C THR A 96 -4.88 14.02 25.97
N ARG A 97 -5.05 15.24 25.46
CA ARG A 97 -5.03 15.53 24.00
C ARG A 97 -3.62 15.64 23.43
N ASN A 98 -2.66 16.09 24.24
CA ASN A 98 -1.26 16.28 23.83
C ASN A 98 -0.34 15.41 24.71
N PRO A 99 0.51 14.54 24.15
CA PRO A 99 1.47 13.75 24.92
C PRO A 99 2.51 14.65 25.60
N VAL A 100 2.88 14.29 26.83
CA VAL A 100 3.84 15.04 27.65
C VAL A 100 5.08 14.20 27.89
N LEU A 101 6.22 14.67 27.39
CA LEU A 101 7.55 14.10 27.65
C LEU A 101 8.19 14.89 28.80
N VAL A 102 8.71 14.17 29.80
CA VAL A 102 9.40 14.74 30.96
C VAL A 102 10.80 14.16 31.01
N CYS A 103 11.83 15.01 31.05
CA CYS A 103 13.23 14.59 31.07
C CYS A 103 14.08 15.43 32.05
N HIS A 104 15.30 14.99 32.33
CA HIS A 104 16.27 15.79 33.10
C HIS A 104 16.81 16.94 32.22
N PRO A 105 17.14 18.14 32.76
CA PRO A 105 17.67 19.24 31.95
C PRO A 105 18.95 18.89 31.17
N GLU A 106 19.80 18.02 31.71
CA GLU A 106 21.01 17.55 31.01
C GLU A 106 20.68 16.74 29.75
N ASP A 107 19.54 16.06 29.74
CA ASP A 107 19.08 15.21 28.64
C ASP A 107 18.24 15.97 27.59
N GLN A 108 17.95 17.25 27.83
CA GLN A 108 17.11 18.08 26.98
C GLN A 108 17.58 18.09 25.51
N HIS A 109 18.88 18.08 25.29
CA HIS A 109 19.47 18.12 23.95
C HIS A 109 19.12 16.88 23.10
N TRP A 110 18.93 15.71 23.72
CA TRP A 110 18.52 14.47 23.03
C TRP A 110 17.11 14.57 22.45
N PHE A 111 16.23 15.28 23.14
CA PHE A 111 14.84 15.48 22.77
C PHE A 111 14.60 16.81 22.03
N SER A 112 15.68 17.54 21.68
CA SER A 112 15.61 18.85 21.01
C SER A 112 15.41 18.77 19.48
N GLY A 113 16.00 17.78 18.79
CA GLY A 113 15.86 17.60 17.32
C GLY A 113 14.89 16.47 16.92
N MET A 114 14.25 16.51 15.74
CA MET A 114 13.20 15.57 15.22
C MET A 114 13.60 14.08 15.13
N ARG A 115 14.57 13.62 15.92
CA ARG A 115 15.18 12.29 15.90
C ARG A 115 14.34 11.21 16.60
N VAL A 116 13.56 11.59 17.61
CA VAL A 116 12.64 10.71 18.34
C VAL A 116 11.23 11.25 18.12
N LEU A 117 10.35 10.44 17.56
CA LEU A 117 8.97 10.82 17.19
C LEU A 117 8.94 12.03 16.21
N PRO A 118 9.49 11.89 14.98
CA PRO A 118 9.62 12.96 13.99
C PRO A 118 8.28 13.59 13.58
N GLY A 119 7.17 12.86 13.69
CA GLY A 119 5.83 13.32 13.31
C GLY A 119 5.16 14.28 14.30
N LEU A 120 5.79 14.58 15.45
CA LEU A 120 5.22 15.46 16.48
C LEU A 120 5.95 16.81 16.51
N THR A 121 5.19 17.89 16.31
CA THR A 121 5.67 19.26 16.48
C THR A 121 5.94 19.50 17.97
N ARG A 122 7.07 20.08 18.35
CA ARG A 122 7.44 20.21 19.76
C ARG A 122 7.16 21.59 20.29
N VAL A 123 6.49 21.65 21.44
CA VAL A 123 6.25 22.90 22.16
C VAL A 123 6.92 22.83 23.52
N TRP A 124 7.82 23.79 23.75
CA TRP A 124 8.60 23.99 24.96
C TRP A 124 8.00 25.17 25.73
N GLU A 125 6.76 25.03 26.23
CA GLU A 125 6.12 26.09 27.00
C GLU A 125 5.65 25.57 28.37
N PRO A 126 6.02 26.24 29.47
CA PRO A 126 5.32 26.07 30.74
C PRO A 126 3.91 26.67 30.61
N GLN A 127 2.95 26.04 31.27
CA GLN A 127 1.53 26.40 31.29
C GLN A 127 1.29 27.92 31.35
N GLN A 128 0.77 28.51 30.26
CA GLN A 128 0.08 29.81 30.31
C GLN A 128 -1.37 29.60 30.74
N ASP A 129 -1.92 30.58 31.46
CA ASP A 129 -3.22 30.55 32.14
C ASP A 129 -4.42 30.16 31.24
N PRO A 130 -5.49 29.58 31.83
CA PRO A 130 -6.59 28.90 31.12
C PRO A 130 -7.62 29.83 30.46
N ALA A 131 -7.22 31.03 30.05
CA ALA A 131 -8.15 32.06 29.56
C ALA A 131 -8.29 32.12 28.02
N ASP A 132 -7.40 31.47 27.25
CA ASP A 132 -7.33 31.64 25.79
C ASP A 132 -7.39 30.33 24.97
N ASP A 133 -7.86 29.21 25.56
CA ASP A 133 -8.14 27.99 24.79
C ASP A 133 -9.46 28.15 24.00
N LEU A 134 -9.38 28.93 22.91
CA LEU A 134 -10.29 28.78 21.78
C LEU A 134 -10.19 27.33 21.27
N PRO A 135 -11.30 26.67 20.88
CA PRO A 135 -11.23 25.36 20.27
C PRO A 135 -10.39 25.45 18.99
N ALA A 136 -9.17 24.90 19.05
CA ALA A 136 -8.34 24.77 17.87
C ALA A 136 -9.09 23.92 16.82
N PRO A 137 -9.01 24.26 15.52
CA PRO A 137 -9.63 23.47 14.46
C PRO A 137 -9.09 22.04 14.48
N ASP A 138 -9.90 21.07 14.02
CA ASP A 138 -9.60 19.63 13.97
C ASP A 138 -8.29 19.27 13.21
N ASP A 139 -7.64 20.24 12.55
CA ASP A 139 -6.38 20.13 11.79
C ASP A 139 -5.14 20.70 12.52
N ALA A 140 -5.19 20.90 13.84
CA ALA A 140 -4.01 21.38 14.57
C ALA A 140 -2.84 20.36 14.52
N PRO A 141 -1.59 20.79 14.26
CA PRO A 141 -0.44 19.89 14.18
C PRO A 141 -0.26 19.13 15.51
N ARG A 142 0.01 17.83 15.45
CA ARG A 142 0.21 16.98 16.65
C ARG A 142 1.36 17.55 17.48
N VAL A 143 1.10 17.98 18.71
CA VAL A 143 2.11 18.61 19.58
C VAL A 143 2.62 17.67 20.67
N LEU A 144 3.94 17.44 20.73
CA LEU A 144 4.63 16.84 21.88
C LEU A 144 5.10 17.96 22.81
N ARG A 145 4.59 17.98 24.05
CA ARG A 145 5.03 18.92 25.08
C ARG A 145 6.24 18.36 25.80
N ILE A 146 7.29 19.16 25.94
CA ILE A 146 8.51 18.72 26.63
C ILE A 146 8.74 19.58 27.88
N GLU A 147 8.85 18.89 29.02
CA GLU A 147 9.08 19.46 30.35
C GLU A 147 10.41 18.95 30.92
N THR A 148 11.19 19.82 31.55
CA THR A 148 12.46 19.44 32.20
C THR A 148 12.36 19.52 33.72
N VAL A 149 12.80 18.47 34.42
CA VAL A 149 12.73 18.38 35.89
C VAL A 149 13.95 17.69 36.49
N ASP A 150 14.53 18.32 37.50
CA ASP A 150 15.73 17.86 38.22
C ASP A 150 15.45 16.67 39.15
N THR A 151 14.18 16.34 39.36
CA THR A 151 13.75 15.21 40.22
C THR A 151 13.88 13.86 39.52
N LEU A 152 13.96 13.85 38.18
CA LEU A 152 14.21 12.65 37.40
C LEU A 152 15.72 12.39 37.32
N PRO A 153 16.15 11.12 37.43
CA PRO A 153 17.56 10.81 37.24
C PRO A 153 17.98 11.08 35.78
N PRO A 154 19.21 11.56 35.54
CA PRO A 154 19.74 11.66 34.18
C PRO A 154 19.77 10.29 33.52
N GLY A 155 19.52 10.24 32.21
CA GLY A 155 19.40 9.02 31.43
C GLY A 155 17.99 8.40 31.40
N LEU A 156 16.97 9.07 31.96
CA LEU A 156 15.57 8.63 31.90
C LEU A 156 14.65 9.76 31.41
N ALA A 157 13.78 9.43 30.46
CA ALA A 157 12.65 10.25 30.05
C ALA A 157 11.33 9.50 30.27
N LEU A 158 10.36 10.17 30.88
CA LEU A 158 9.00 9.66 31.04
C LEU A 158 8.09 10.28 29.98
N LEU A 159 7.23 9.49 29.36
CA LEU A 159 6.24 9.99 28.41
C LEU A 159 4.85 9.57 28.83
N ASP A 160 3.97 10.54 29.02
CA ASP A 160 2.54 10.31 29.25
C ASP A 160 1.84 10.13 27.91
N ALA A 161 1.40 8.89 27.62
CA ALA A 161 0.72 8.56 26.37
C ALA A 161 -0.81 8.71 26.52
N PRO A 162 -1.51 9.06 25.43
CA PRO A 162 -2.97 9.09 25.43
C PRO A 162 -3.57 7.70 25.71
N ASP A 163 -4.86 7.70 26.06
CA ASP A 163 -5.58 6.47 26.38
C ASP A 163 -5.62 5.51 25.19
N VAL A 164 -5.17 4.28 25.42
CA VAL A 164 -5.14 3.22 24.39
C VAL A 164 -6.54 2.74 23.99
N ASP A 165 -7.53 2.96 24.86
CA ASP A 165 -8.95 2.67 24.66
C ASP A 165 -9.77 3.94 24.38
N SER A 166 -9.12 5.04 23.96
CA SER A 166 -9.81 6.28 23.60
C SER A 166 -10.84 6.05 22.49
N LEU A 167 -11.98 6.73 22.58
CA LEU A 167 -12.99 6.74 21.52
C LEU A 167 -12.50 7.49 20.27
N VAL A 168 -11.57 8.43 20.44
CA VAL A 168 -10.96 9.20 19.34
C VAL A 168 -9.92 8.32 18.64
N ALA A 169 -10.09 8.13 17.33
CA ALA A 169 -9.21 7.26 16.53
C ALA A 169 -7.76 7.76 16.52
N ASP A 170 -7.55 9.06 16.37
CA ASP A 170 -6.23 9.67 16.33
C ASP A 170 -5.44 9.46 17.62
N ASN A 171 -6.11 9.51 18.78
CA ASN A 171 -5.46 9.23 20.06
C ASN A 171 -4.98 7.79 20.17
N ARG A 172 -5.72 6.83 19.60
CA ARG A 172 -5.29 5.41 19.60
C ARG A 172 -4.08 5.20 18.70
N VAL A 173 -4.07 5.84 17.52
CA VAL A 173 -2.92 5.81 16.61
C VAL A 173 -1.69 6.41 17.28
N LEU A 174 -1.86 7.59 17.90
CA LEU A 174 -0.78 8.25 18.64
C LEU A 174 -0.27 7.41 19.81
N ALA A 175 -1.16 6.78 20.59
CA ALA A 175 -0.73 5.88 21.68
C ALA A 175 0.11 4.71 21.16
N ALA A 176 -0.25 4.13 20.02
CA ALA A 176 0.49 3.04 19.40
C ALA A 176 1.87 3.49 18.88
N GLU A 177 1.96 4.65 18.22
CA GLU A 177 3.21 5.26 17.77
C GLU A 177 4.16 5.49 18.96
N LEU A 178 3.65 6.07 20.04
CA LEU A 178 4.43 6.36 21.25
C LEU A 178 4.96 5.09 21.91
N LEU A 179 4.13 4.06 22.03
CA LEU A 179 4.55 2.76 22.57
C LEU A 179 5.65 2.11 21.71
N CYS A 180 5.56 2.23 20.38
CA CYS A 180 6.58 1.70 19.47
C CYS A 180 7.95 2.39 19.63
N ALA A 181 7.99 3.63 20.11
CA ALA A 181 9.24 4.37 20.37
C ALA A 181 9.84 4.08 21.77
N ALA A 182 9.15 3.34 22.64
CA ALA A 182 9.54 3.17 24.04
C ALA A 182 10.59 2.08 24.27
N ASP A 183 11.57 2.34 25.14
CA ASP A 183 12.44 1.29 25.68
C ASP A 183 11.73 0.49 26.78
N ILE A 184 10.96 1.20 27.61
CA ILE A 184 10.24 0.64 28.76
C ILE A 184 8.75 0.95 28.60
N TRP A 185 7.94 -0.09 28.63
CA TRP A 185 6.49 0.00 28.58
C TRP A 185 5.95 -0.06 30.00
N VAL A 186 5.38 1.03 30.50
CA VAL A 186 4.73 1.07 31.81
C VAL A 186 3.22 1.00 31.61
N MET A 187 2.66 -0.20 31.76
CA MET A 187 1.22 -0.43 31.63
C MET A 187 0.50 -0.14 32.96
N VAL A 188 -0.34 0.88 32.97
CA VAL A 188 -1.17 1.26 34.12
C VAL A 188 -2.59 0.74 33.94
N THR A 189 -3.07 -0.03 34.91
CA THR A 189 -4.45 -0.54 34.97
C THR A 189 -5.01 -0.41 36.36
N THR A 190 -6.34 -0.48 36.53
CA THR A 190 -6.99 -0.42 37.84
C THR A 190 -7.48 -1.78 38.32
N ALA A 191 -7.78 -1.89 39.62
CA ALA A 191 -8.41 -3.09 40.20
C ALA A 191 -9.75 -3.49 39.55
N ALA A 192 -10.43 -2.57 38.87
CA ALA A 192 -11.69 -2.84 38.17
C ALA A 192 -11.49 -3.25 36.69
N ARG A 193 -10.35 -2.89 36.08
CA ARG A 193 -10.10 -3.02 34.63
C ARG A 193 -8.90 -3.90 34.27
N TYR A 194 -8.24 -4.53 35.24
CA TYR A 194 -7.07 -5.37 35.01
C TYR A 194 -7.32 -6.58 34.10
N ALA A 195 -8.57 -6.92 33.82
CA ALA A 195 -8.97 -8.02 32.94
C ALA A 195 -9.48 -7.54 31.55
N ASP A 196 -9.41 -6.25 31.24
CA ASP A 196 -9.95 -5.67 30.01
C ASP A 196 -9.13 -6.09 28.77
N ALA A 197 -9.82 -6.46 27.69
CA ALA A 197 -9.16 -7.05 26.51
C ALA A 197 -8.13 -6.12 25.82
N VAL A 198 -8.37 -4.79 25.81
CA VAL A 198 -7.53 -3.82 25.08
C VAL A 198 -6.11 -3.71 25.67
N PRO A 199 -5.91 -3.41 26.97
CA PRO A 199 -4.59 -3.47 27.60
C PRO A 199 -3.89 -4.83 27.44
N TRP A 200 -4.63 -5.93 27.52
CA TRP A 200 -4.08 -7.29 27.33
C TRP A 200 -3.60 -7.56 25.89
N HIS A 201 -4.15 -6.89 24.89
CA HIS A 201 -3.61 -6.96 23.54
C HIS A 201 -2.23 -6.31 23.48
N LEU A 202 -2.08 -5.11 24.04
CA LEU A 202 -0.80 -4.41 24.09
C LEU A 202 0.27 -5.15 24.90
N LEU A 203 -0.10 -5.79 26.00
CA LEU A 203 0.84 -6.62 26.78
C LEU A 203 1.38 -7.80 25.95
N ARG A 204 0.55 -8.39 25.09
CA ARG A 204 0.99 -9.47 24.18
C ARG A 204 1.87 -8.92 23.07
N THR A 205 1.52 -7.78 22.49
CA THR A 205 2.34 -7.07 21.50
C THR A 205 3.71 -6.69 22.08
N ALA A 206 3.77 -6.16 23.30
CA ALA A 206 5.02 -5.87 24.01
C ALA A 206 5.90 -7.12 24.18
N LYS A 207 5.27 -8.26 24.49
CA LYS A 207 5.93 -9.56 24.61
C LYS A 207 6.49 -10.05 23.29
N GLU A 208 5.72 -9.90 22.21
CA GLU A 208 6.14 -10.27 20.85
C GLU A 208 7.39 -9.47 20.43
N TYR A 209 7.51 -8.23 20.91
CA TYR A 209 8.67 -7.35 20.66
C TYR A 209 9.80 -7.52 21.69
N ASP A 210 9.65 -8.42 22.65
CA ASP A 210 10.53 -8.59 23.82
C ASP A 210 10.89 -7.25 24.51
N ALA A 211 9.94 -6.30 24.51
CA ALA A 211 10.11 -5.00 25.13
C ALA A 211 10.15 -5.13 26.65
N THR A 212 10.90 -4.24 27.31
CA THR A 212 10.96 -4.22 28.77
C THR A 212 9.64 -3.69 29.34
N LEU A 213 8.80 -4.61 29.80
CA LEU A 213 7.47 -4.32 30.29
C LEU A 213 7.45 -4.20 31.81
N VAL A 214 6.67 -3.25 32.33
CA VAL A 214 6.33 -3.08 33.74
C VAL A 214 4.83 -2.88 33.85
N THR A 215 4.21 -3.46 34.88
CA THR A 215 2.77 -3.27 35.14
C THR A 215 2.54 -2.57 36.46
N VAL A 216 1.61 -1.62 36.46
CA VAL A 216 1.18 -0.86 37.63
C VAL A 216 -0.32 -1.06 37.81
N LEU A 217 -0.68 -1.65 38.94
CA LEU A 217 -2.07 -1.78 39.36
C LEU A 217 -2.41 -0.61 40.28
N ASP A 218 -3.11 0.39 39.74
CA ASP A 218 -3.53 1.60 40.42
C ASP A 218 -4.88 1.42 41.15
N ARG A 219 -5.09 2.24 42.19
CA ARG A 219 -6.31 2.32 43.01
C ARG A 219 -6.79 0.96 43.51
N VAL A 220 -5.90 0.23 44.17
CA VAL A 220 -6.27 -1.08 44.74
C VAL A 220 -6.84 -0.89 46.15
N PRO A 221 -8.09 -1.28 46.43
CA PRO A 221 -8.66 -1.14 47.76
C PRO A 221 -7.89 -2.00 48.77
N HIS A 222 -7.51 -1.41 49.91
CA HIS A 222 -6.67 -2.06 50.94
C HIS A 222 -7.16 -3.44 51.37
N GLN A 223 -8.48 -3.67 51.36
CA GLN A 223 -9.10 -4.94 51.79
C GLN A 223 -8.83 -6.10 50.83
N VAL A 224 -8.59 -5.83 49.54
CA VAL A 224 -8.49 -6.85 48.47
C VAL A 224 -7.16 -6.85 47.74
N VAL A 225 -6.17 -6.05 48.19
CA VAL A 225 -4.85 -5.91 47.53
C VAL A 225 -4.19 -7.27 47.29
N SER A 226 -4.17 -8.14 48.29
CA SER A 226 -3.55 -9.46 48.19
C SER A 226 -4.25 -10.37 47.18
N GLU A 227 -5.58 -10.30 47.12
CA GLU A 227 -6.38 -11.15 46.24
C GLU A 227 -6.29 -10.69 44.79
N VAL A 228 -6.48 -9.40 44.52
CA VAL A 228 -6.41 -8.83 43.17
C VAL A 228 -4.98 -8.95 42.61
N SER A 229 -3.95 -8.66 43.41
CA SER A 229 -2.56 -8.81 42.98
C SER A 229 -2.19 -10.27 42.66
N ARG A 230 -2.70 -11.23 43.45
CA ARG A 230 -2.53 -12.66 43.18
C ARG A 230 -3.25 -13.08 41.90
N GLN A 231 -4.50 -12.67 41.71
CA GLN A 231 -5.28 -13.00 40.51
C GLN A 231 -4.68 -12.40 39.25
N TYR A 232 -4.28 -11.12 39.29
CA TYR A 232 -3.61 -10.46 38.18
C TYR A 232 -2.28 -11.15 37.84
N GLY A 233 -1.51 -11.56 38.85
CA GLY A 233 -0.31 -12.37 38.66
C GLY A 233 -0.56 -13.71 37.98
N ALA A 234 -1.63 -14.41 38.37
CA ALA A 234 -2.00 -15.67 37.73
C ALA A 234 -2.38 -15.47 36.25
N LEU A 235 -3.08 -14.39 35.92
CA LEU A 235 -3.38 -14.05 34.53
C LEU A 235 -2.11 -13.73 33.73
N LEU A 236 -1.17 -12.97 34.31
CA LEU A 236 0.10 -12.64 33.66
C LEU A 236 0.94 -13.90 33.43
N ALA A 237 1.04 -14.78 34.44
CA ALA A 237 1.71 -16.07 34.30
C ALA A 237 1.08 -16.94 33.21
N LYS A 238 -0.26 -16.99 33.12
CA LYS A 238 -0.98 -17.71 32.05
C LYS A 238 -0.70 -17.15 30.65
N ALA A 239 -0.49 -15.84 30.53
CA ALA A 239 -0.07 -15.20 29.29
C ALA A 239 1.46 -15.32 29.03
N GLY A 240 2.20 -15.97 29.92
CA GLY A 240 3.66 -16.09 29.88
C GLY A 240 4.39 -14.75 30.11
N LEU A 241 3.79 -13.87 30.91
CA LEU A 241 4.34 -12.60 31.40
C LEU A 241 4.54 -12.65 32.93
N GLY A 242 4.79 -13.84 33.49
CA GLY A 242 4.91 -14.03 34.94
C GLY A 242 6.11 -13.31 35.57
N ASP A 243 7.17 -13.13 34.80
CA ASP A 243 8.43 -12.51 35.24
C ASP A 243 8.42 -10.98 35.19
N VAL A 244 7.34 -10.39 34.66
CA VAL A 244 7.20 -8.94 34.54
C VAL A 244 7.10 -8.30 35.92
N PRO A 245 7.85 -7.22 36.21
CA PRO A 245 7.71 -6.46 37.45
C PRO A 245 6.29 -5.90 37.62
N ARG A 246 5.73 -6.10 38.82
CA ARG A 246 4.36 -5.68 39.17
C ARG A 246 4.41 -4.77 40.37
N PHE A 247 3.89 -3.56 40.21
CA PHE A 247 3.78 -2.57 41.27
C PHE A 247 2.30 -2.31 41.58
N THR A 248 1.98 -2.17 42.86
CA THR A 248 0.61 -1.90 43.32
C THR A 248 0.57 -0.55 44.01
N VAL A 249 -0.28 0.35 43.53
CA VAL A 249 -0.57 1.62 44.17
C VAL A 249 -1.90 1.48 44.91
N PRO A 250 -1.92 1.61 46.25
CA PRO A 250 -3.14 1.48 47.03
C PRO A 250 -4.09 2.64 46.75
N GLU A 251 -5.40 2.38 46.88
CA GLU A 251 -6.41 3.43 46.88
C GLU A 251 -6.30 4.25 48.17
N LEU A 252 -5.91 5.51 48.03
CA LEU A 252 -5.69 6.42 49.16
C LEU A 252 -6.84 7.44 49.27
N PRO A 253 -7.27 7.79 50.49
CA PRO A 253 -8.32 8.78 50.69
C PRO A 253 -7.88 10.16 50.18
N GLU A 254 -8.82 10.97 49.70
CA GLU A 254 -8.55 12.31 49.11
C GLU A 254 -7.72 13.23 50.03
N SER A 255 -7.80 13.04 51.34
CA SER A 255 -6.98 13.77 52.34
C SER A 255 -5.49 13.46 52.27
N ALA A 256 -5.10 12.32 51.71
CA ALA A 256 -3.70 11.96 51.46
C ALA A 256 -3.15 12.54 50.15
N TRP A 257 -4.01 13.17 49.33
CA TRP A 257 -3.65 13.71 48.03
C TRP A 257 -3.25 15.18 48.19
N GLY A 258 -1.96 15.43 48.39
CA GLY A 258 -1.42 16.79 48.42
C GLY A 258 -1.45 17.40 47.02
N GLY A 259 -2.45 18.25 46.72
CA GLY A 259 -2.52 18.96 45.44
C GLY A 259 -2.72 18.06 44.21
N GLY A 260 -3.30 16.87 44.37
CA GLY A 260 -3.52 15.90 43.28
C GLY A 260 -2.32 14.99 42.97
N LEU A 261 -1.35 14.89 43.88
CA LEU A 261 -0.21 13.97 43.83
C LEU A 261 -0.38 12.81 44.82
N LEU A 262 0.10 11.63 44.45
CA LEU A 262 0.19 10.47 45.35
C LEU A 262 1.36 10.65 46.33
N PRO A 263 1.27 10.10 47.56
CA PRO A 263 2.38 10.09 48.51
C PRO A 263 3.64 9.46 47.91
N ALA A 264 4.80 10.05 48.20
CA ALA A 264 6.08 9.61 47.66
C ALA A 264 6.43 8.14 48.01
N THR A 265 5.82 7.59 49.08
CA THR A 265 5.94 6.18 49.51
C THR A 265 5.18 5.22 48.60
N ALA A 266 4.04 5.63 48.05
CA ALA A 266 3.20 4.78 47.19
C ALA A 266 3.87 4.50 45.83
N VAL A 267 4.58 5.50 45.29
CA VAL A 267 5.32 5.40 44.01
C VAL A 267 6.80 5.09 44.20
N ALA A 268 7.30 5.00 45.44
CA ALA A 268 8.71 4.75 45.72
C ALA A 268 9.28 3.48 45.06
N PRO A 269 8.58 2.32 45.07
CA PRO A 269 9.10 1.11 44.45
C PRO A 269 9.28 1.25 42.93
N LEU A 270 8.31 1.86 42.25
CA LEU A 270 8.36 2.10 40.80
C LEU A 270 9.46 3.10 40.46
N ARG A 271 9.56 4.22 41.21
CA ARG A 271 10.62 5.22 41.04
C ARG A 271 12.01 4.62 41.24
N ALA A 272 12.19 3.80 42.29
CA ALA A 272 13.47 3.15 42.56
C ALA A 272 13.86 2.17 41.45
N TRP A 273 12.89 1.41 40.91
CA TRP A 273 13.15 0.51 39.79
C TRP A 273 13.53 1.27 38.51
N LEU A 274 12.79 2.32 38.15
CA LEU A 274 13.10 3.16 36.99
C LEU A 274 14.46 3.86 37.13
N ALA A 275 14.78 4.37 38.32
CA ALA A 275 16.07 4.97 38.61
C ALA A 275 17.22 3.95 38.50
N HIS A 276 17.01 2.72 38.97
CA HIS A 276 18.00 1.65 38.81
C HIS A 276 18.25 1.32 37.33
N GLN A 277 17.20 1.21 36.51
CA GLN A 277 17.35 0.96 35.07
C GLN A 277 18.11 2.08 34.34
N ALA A 278 17.95 3.33 34.78
CA ALA A 278 18.61 4.48 34.16
C ALA A 278 20.06 4.68 34.63
N GLN A 279 20.32 4.50 35.93
CA GLN A 279 21.61 4.79 36.55
C GLN A 279 22.61 3.63 36.47
N ASP A 280 22.16 2.38 36.41
CA ASP A 280 23.03 1.22 36.25
C ASP A 280 23.35 1.01 34.75
N PRO A 281 24.61 1.21 34.31
CA PRO A 281 24.98 1.03 32.90
C PRO A 281 24.68 -0.38 32.38
N ALA A 282 24.80 -1.41 33.22
CA ALA A 282 24.52 -2.79 32.82
C ALA A 282 23.02 -3.03 32.63
N ALA A 283 22.18 -2.51 33.55
CA ALA A 283 20.73 -2.61 33.46
C ALA A 283 20.17 -1.82 32.25
N ARG A 284 20.71 -0.62 32.03
CA ARG A 284 20.41 0.22 30.86
C ARG A 284 20.74 -0.50 29.55
N GLN A 285 21.99 -0.99 29.43
CA GLN A 285 22.43 -1.70 28.24
C GLN A 285 21.61 -2.97 28.02
N HIS A 286 21.26 -3.70 29.08
CA HIS A 286 20.41 -4.87 28.99
C HIS A 286 19.01 -4.52 28.47
N THR A 287 18.35 -3.49 29.03
CA THR A 287 17.03 -3.02 28.61
C THR A 287 17.02 -2.62 27.13
N THR A 288 17.96 -1.77 26.71
CA THR A 288 18.05 -1.33 25.31
C THR A 288 18.41 -2.47 24.37
N ALA A 289 19.39 -3.30 24.72
CA ALA A 289 19.79 -4.42 23.87
C ALA A 289 18.66 -5.44 23.75
N ARG A 290 17.90 -5.69 24.81
CA ARG A 290 16.77 -6.62 24.79
C ARG A 290 15.67 -6.15 23.84
N THR A 291 15.20 -4.90 23.98
CA THR A 291 14.17 -4.35 23.09
C THR A 291 14.66 -4.26 21.64
N ALA A 292 15.90 -3.85 21.39
CA ALA A 292 16.47 -3.84 20.04
C ALA A 292 16.58 -5.24 19.42
N HIS A 293 17.06 -6.23 20.19
CA HIS A 293 17.13 -7.61 19.71
C HIS A 293 15.76 -8.22 19.47
N GLY A 294 14.80 -7.99 20.37
CA GLY A 294 13.41 -8.45 20.21
C GLY A 294 12.78 -7.92 18.93
N LEU A 295 12.96 -6.63 18.65
CA LEU A 295 12.50 -6.02 17.42
C LEU A 295 13.20 -6.60 16.18
N LEU A 296 14.53 -6.76 16.21
CA LEU A 296 15.28 -7.41 15.12
C LEU A 296 14.85 -8.88 14.91
N ASP A 297 14.55 -9.61 15.98
CA ASP A 297 14.06 -10.98 15.89
C ASP A 297 12.61 -11.03 15.36
N SER A 298 11.78 -10.03 15.64
CA SER A 298 10.43 -9.90 15.06
C SER A 298 10.47 -9.71 13.54
N LEU A 299 11.51 -9.06 12.99
CA LEU A 299 11.69 -8.89 11.54
C LEU A 299 11.78 -10.25 10.83
N LYS A 300 12.34 -11.28 11.48
CA LYS A 300 12.46 -12.63 10.90
C LYS A 300 11.10 -13.26 10.58
N ALA A 301 10.06 -12.93 11.33
CA ALA A 301 8.69 -13.40 11.09
C ALA A 301 7.92 -12.46 10.16
N ARG A 302 8.02 -11.14 10.38
CA ARG A 302 7.21 -10.14 9.66
C ARG A 302 7.66 -9.93 8.20
N MET A 303 8.96 -10.02 7.93
CA MET A 303 9.48 -9.80 6.57
C MET A 303 9.03 -10.89 5.57
N PRO A 304 9.07 -12.20 5.90
CA PRO A 304 8.46 -13.22 5.06
C PRO A 304 6.95 -13.04 4.85
N GLU A 305 6.20 -12.57 5.87
CA GLU A 305 4.78 -12.26 5.71
C GLU A 305 4.55 -11.14 4.68
N LEU A 306 5.32 -10.06 4.75
CA LEU A 306 5.26 -8.98 3.76
C LEU A 306 5.69 -9.44 2.36
N ALA A 307 6.77 -10.21 2.26
CA ALA A 307 7.24 -10.76 0.99
C ALA A 307 6.19 -11.70 0.36
N SER A 308 5.51 -12.53 1.17
CA SER A 308 4.41 -13.38 0.72
C SER A 308 3.20 -12.55 0.26
N ALA A 309 2.90 -11.44 0.93
CA ALA A 309 1.84 -10.54 0.49
C ALA A 309 2.18 -9.84 -0.83
N ALA A 310 3.45 -9.45 -1.04
CA ALA A 310 3.93 -8.89 -2.30
C ALA A 310 3.85 -9.93 -3.44
N ALA A 311 4.24 -11.18 -3.17
CA ALA A 311 4.07 -12.29 -4.10
C ALA A 311 2.60 -12.51 -4.48
N ALA A 312 1.69 -12.41 -3.51
CA ALA A 312 0.25 -12.53 -3.75
C ALA A 312 -0.27 -11.40 -4.67
N GLN A 313 0.19 -10.16 -4.48
CA GLN A 313 -0.13 -9.03 -5.38
C GLN A 313 0.34 -9.32 -6.81
N TYR A 314 1.61 -9.71 -6.98
CA TYR A 314 2.17 -10.01 -8.29
C TYR A 314 1.44 -11.17 -8.98
N SER A 315 1.13 -12.25 -8.23
CA SER A 315 0.36 -13.37 -8.76
C SER A 315 -1.03 -12.95 -9.25
N ALA A 316 -1.67 -12.00 -8.56
CA ALA A 316 -2.98 -11.50 -8.92
C ALA A 316 -2.90 -10.61 -10.17
N ALA A 317 -1.89 -9.74 -10.26
CA ALA A 317 -1.62 -8.96 -11.46
C ALA A 317 -1.41 -9.87 -12.68
N LEU A 318 -0.59 -10.91 -12.55
CA LEU A 318 -0.38 -11.90 -13.63
C LEU A 318 -1.67 -12.60 -14.07
N ARG A 319 -2.56 -12.95 -13.14
CA ARG A 319 -3.87 -13.54 -13.49
C ARG A 319 -4.74 -12.55 -14.27
N LEU A 320 -4.74 -11.28 -13.88
CA LEU A 320 -5.48 -10.24 -14.57
C LEU A 320 -4.93 -9.97 -15.98
N THR A 321 -3.61 -9.88 -16.13
CA THR A 321 -2.91 -9.73 -17.43
C THR A 321 -3.20 -10.93 -18.33
N SER A 322 -3.00 -12.14 -17.82
CA SER A 322 -3.23 -13.39 -18.57
C SER A 322 -4.67 -13.52 -19.05
N ALA A 323 -5.65 -13.04 -18.27
CA ALA A 323 -7.05 -13.00 -18.69
C ALA A 323 -7.28 -12.04 -19.88
N VAL A 324 -6.60 -10.90 -19.91
CA VAL A 324 -6.63 -9.94 -21.03
C VAL A 324 -5.99 -10.55 -22.28
N ASP A 325 -4.77 -11.05 -22.15
CA ASP A 325 -4.03 -11.65 -23.27
C ASP A 325 -4.82 -12.81 -23.88
N SER A 326 -5.31 -13.73 -23.05
CA SER A 326 -6.08 -14.89 -23.51
C SER A 326 -7.37 -14.50 -24.23
N ALA A 327 -8.05 -13.43 -23.76
CA ALA A 327 -9.28 -12.95 -24.37
C ALA A 327 -9.03 -12.30 -25.75
N TYR A 328 -8.01 -11.45 -25.85
CA TYR A 328 -7.63 -10.76 -27.08
C TYR A 328 -7.03 -11.71 -28.12
N ASP A 329 -6.15 -12.63 -27.72
CA ASP A 329 -5.57 -13.64 -28.61
C ASP A 329 -6.65 -14.58 -29.16
N GLY A 330 -7.60 -14.97 -28.30
CA GLY A 330 -8.75 -15.79 -28.69
C GLY A 330 -9.64 -15.11 -29.73
N GLU A 331 -9.93 -13.81 -29.58
CA GLU A 331 -10.71 -13.05 -30.57
C GLU A 331 -9.92 -12.71 -31.83
N TYR A 332 -8.62 -12.43 -31.73
CA TYR A 332 -7.77 -12.24 -32.90
C TYR A 332 -7.76 -13.49 -33.80
N ALA A 333 -7.61 -14.68 -33.21
CA ALA A 333 -7.69 -15.94 -33.94
C ALA A 333 -9.06 -16.14 -34.60
N ARG A 334 -10.15 -15.77 -33.92
CA ARG A 334 -11.52 -15.84 -34.46
C ARG A 334 -11.76 -14.87 -35.60
N VAL A 335 -11.28 -13.63 -35.51
CA VAL A 335 -11.36 -12.63 -36.58
C VAL A 335 -10.62 -13.14 -37.82
N ARG A 336 -9.40 -13.66 -37.66
CA ARG A 336 -8.65 -14.25 -38.79
C ARG A 336 -9.41 -15.40 -39.46
N GLY A 337 -9.99 -16.30 -38.68
CA GLY A 337 -10.80 -17.40 -39.22
C GLY A 337 -12.06 -16.89 -39.96
N ARG A 338 -12.74 -15.88 -39.42
CA ARG A 338 -13.93 -15.26 -40.04
C ARG A 338 -13.58 -14.52 -41.33
N LEU A 339 -12.45 -13.81 -41.37
CA LEU A 339 -11.95 -13.14 -42.58
C LEU A 339 -11.64 -14.15 -43.68
N GLN A 340 -10.93 -15.24 -43.35
CA GLN A 340 -10.67 -16.33 -44.31
C GLN A 340 -11.95 -16.99 -44.83
N ALA A 341 -12.98 -17.08 -43.99
CA ALA A 341 -14.30 -17.58 -44.38
C ALA A 341 -15.11 -16.60 -45.25
N GLY A 342 -14.67 -15.35 -45.38
CA GLY A 342 -15.35 -14.30 -46.14
C GLY A 342 -16.51 -13.64 -45.37
N ALA A 343 -16.39 -13.52 -44.05
CA ALA A 343 -17.44 -12.95 -43.20
C ALA A 343 -17.77 -11.48 -43.50
N VAL A 344 -16.80 -10.72 -44.04
CA VAL A 344 -16.97 -9.31 -44.41
C VAL A 344 -17.81 -9.16 -45.68
N LEU A 345 -17.73 -10.13 -46.60
CA LEU A 345 -18.62 -10.17 -47.76
C LEU A 345 -19.95 -10.87 -47.41
N ALA A 346 -20.72 -10.21 -46.55
CA ALA A 346 -22.04 -10.61 -46.10
C ALA A 346 -22.98 -9.39 -46.03
N GLY A 347 -24.29 -9.61 -45.87
CA GLY A 347 -25.27 -8.54 -45.71
C GLY A 347 -25.22 -7.52 -46.86
N ASP A 348 -25.08 -6.24 -46.51
CA ASP A 348 -25.04 -5.15 -47.49
C ASP A 348 -23.83 -5.24 -48.43
N ALA A 349 -22.64 -5.55 -47.92
CA ALA A 349 -21.45 -5.72 -48.76
C ALA A 349 -21.63 -6.80 -49.84
N LEU A 350 -22.29 -7.92 -49.50
CA LEU A 350 -22.60 -8.96 -50.48
C LEU A 350 -23.66 -8.50 -51.50
N LYS A 351 -24.64 -7.70 -51.06
CA LYS A 351 -25.66 -7.12 -51.94
C LYS A 351 -25.02 -6.14 -52.94
N ARG A 352 -24.16 -5.24 -52.45
CA ARG A 352 -23.38 -4.29 -53.27
C ARG A 352 -22.46 -5.01 -54.25
N TRP A 353 -21.79 -6.08 -53.82
CA TRP A 353 -20.96 -6.90 -54.72
C TRP A 353 -21.75 -7.55 -55.86
N ARG A 354 -22.97 -8.04 -55.60
CA ARG A 354 -23.82 -8.62 -56.65
C ARG A 354 -24.37 -7.58 -57.62
N ALA A 355 -24.52 -6.34 -57.18
CA ALA A 355 -24.96 -5.22 -58.00
C ALA A 355 -23.82 -4.59 -58.82
N PHE A 356 -22.57 -4.77 -58.39
CA PHE A 356 -21.39 -4.24 -59.06
C PHE A 356 -21.07 -5.01 -60.37
N PRO A 357 -20.71 -4.34 -61.48
CA PRO A 357 -20.53 -2.89 -61.64
C PRO A 357 -21.75 -2.15 -62.22
N LEU A 358 -22.89 -2.82 -62.39
CA LEU A 358 -24.04 -2.30 -63.14
C LEU A 358 -24.86 -1.27 -62.34
N ASP A 359 -25.18 -1.60 -61.08
CA ASP A 359 -26.07 -0.83 -60.21
C ASP A 359 -25.37 -0.33 -58.93
N CYS A 360 -24.04 -0.45 -58.86
CA CYS A 360 -23.24 -0.04 -57.71
C CYS A 360 -21.85 0.43 -58.16
N THR A 361 -21.39 1.55 -57.60
CA THR A 361 -20.05 2.09 -57.89
C THR A 361 -18.97 1.37 -57.08
N ALA A 362 -17.70 1.50 -57.51
CA ALA A 362 -16.57 0.94 -56.78
C ALA A 362 -16.44 1.54 -55.38
N GLY A 363 -16.63 2.86 -55.23
CA GLY A 363 -16.64 3.56 -53.95
C GLY A 363 -17.72 3.07 -52.99
N GLU A 364 -18.96 2.89 -53.46
CA GLU A 364 -20.06 2.37 -52.63
C GLU A 364 -19.79 0.92 -52.16
N LEU A 365 -19.18 0.10 -53.00
CA LEU A 365 -18.77 -1.25 -52.63
C LEU A 365 -17.65 -1.23 -51.59
N LEU A 366 -16.65 -0.36 -51.76
CA LEU A 366 -15.57 -0.16 -50.79
C LEU A 366 -16.08 0.35 -49.44
N ASP A 367 -17.02 1.30 -49.44
CA ASP A 367 -17.70 1.79 -48.23
C ASP A 367 -18.36 0.63 -47.48
N ALA A 368 -19.17 -0.18 -48.17
CA ALA A 368 -19.86 -1.31 -47.54
C ALA A 368 -18.89 -2.38 -46.99
N LEU A 369 -17.76 -2.62 -47.67
CA LEU A 369 -16.71 -3.53 -47.19
C LEU A 369 -15.98 -2.99 -45.95
N VAL A 370 -15.67 -1.68 -45.94
CA VAL A 370 -15.04 -0.98 -44.82
C VAL A 370 -15.95 -0.97 -43.60
N GLU A 371 -17.23 -0.67 -43.77
CA GLU A 371 -18.23 -0.73 -42.70
C GLU A 371 -18.34 -2.14 -42.13
N SER A 372 -18.41 -3.16 -42.98
CA SER A 372 -18.50 -4.55 -42.53
C SER A 372 -17.23 -5.04 -41.83
N LEU A 373 -16.04 -4.63 -42.29
CA LEU A 373 -14.77 -4.91 -41.62
C LEU A 373 -14.68 -4.20 -40.26
N GLY A 374 -15.08 -2.92 -40.20
CA GLY A 374 -15.15 -2.15 -38.96
C GLY A 374 -16.09 -2.78 -37.95
N ALA A 375 -17.28 -3.21 -38.37
CA ALA A 375 -18.24 -3.91 -37.53
C ALA A 375 -17.69 -5.25 -37.00
N LEU A 376 -17.01 -6.04 -37.86
CA LEU A 376 -16.39 -7.29 -37.44
C LEU A 376 -15.34 -7.08 -36.34
N LEU A 377 -14.49 -6.05 -36.49
CA LEU A 377 -13.46 -5.71 -35.51
C LEU A 377 -14.06 -5.15 -34.22
N LEU A 378 -15.04 -4.27 -34.32
CA LEU A 378 -15.75 -3.75 -33.16
C LEU A 378 -16.38 -4.89 -32.36
N CYS A 379 -17.10 -5.81 -33.01
CA CYS A 379 -17.67 -6.98 -32.34
C CYS A 379 -16.60 -7.84 -31.66
N ALA A 380 -15.42 -8.01 -32.27
CA ALA A 380 -14.34 -8.79 -31.69
C ALA A 380 -13.74 -8.12 -30.44
N VAL A 381 -13.48 -6.81 -30.50
CA VAL A 381 -12.99 -6.02 -29.35
C VAL A 381 -14.02 -6.01 -28.23
N THR A 382 -15.31 -5.77 -28.53
CA THR A 382 -16.38 -5.83 -27.54
C THR A 382 -16.49 -7.21 -26.90
N ALA A 383 -16.41 -8.29 -27.69
CA ALA A 383 -16.45 -9.65 -27.16
C ALA A 383 -15.20 -10.01 -26.33
N ALA A 384 -14.04 -9.46 -26.67
CA ALA A 384 -12.83 -9.60 -25.86
C ALA A 384 -13.01 -8.88 -24.52
N ASP A 385 -13.44 -7.62 -24.54
CA ASP A 385 -13.69 -6.82 -23.34
C ASP A 385 -14.72 -7.46 -22.41
N GLU A 386 -15.83 -7.99 -22.95
CA GLU A 386 -16.84 -8.72 -22.18
C GLU A 386 -16.25 -9.95 -21.47
N ARG A 387 -15.37 -10.71 -22.15
CA ARG A 387 -14.69 -11.85 -21.52
C ARG A 387 -13.68 -11.45 -20.47
N VAL A 388 -12.97 -10.35 -20.69
CA VAL A 388 -12.08 -9.78 -19.67
C VAL A 388 -12.91 -9.40 -18.45
N ASP A 389 -14.03 -8.70 -18.63
CA ASP A 389 -14.91 -8.30 -17.53
C ASP A 389 -15.49 -9.53 -16.79
N ASP A 390 -15.88 -10.58 -17.51
CA ASP A 390 -16.33 -11.85 -16.92
C ASP A 390 -15.23 -12.54 -16.09
N ALA A 391 -14.00 -12.54 -16.59
CA ALA A 391 -12.86 -13.12 -15.89
C ALA A 391 -12.50 -12.29 -14.64
N TRP A 392 -12.45 -10.97 -14.79
CA TRP A 392 -12.13 -10.03 -13.71
C TRP A 392 -13.19 -10.04 -12.61
N ARG A 393 -14.49 -10.19 -12.94
CA ARG A 393 -15.56 -10.35 -11.93
C ARG A 393 -15.33 -11.51 -10.96
N ARG A 394 -14.57 -12.54 -11.36
CA ARG A 394 -14.26 -13.72 -10.52
C ARG A 394 -12.98 -13.55 -9.71
N GLU A 395 -12.15 -12.56 -10.02
CA GLU A 395 -10.89 -12.31 -9.32
C GLU A 395 -11.07 -11.14 -8.34
N PRO A 396 -10.87 -11.34 -7.03
CA PRO A 396 -11.06 -10.29 -6.03
C PRO A 396 -10.16 -9.07 -6.28
N ALA A 397 -8.97 -9.27 -6.85
CA ALA A 397 -8.03 -8.20 -7.17
C ALA A 397 -8.57 -7.18 -8.20
N ALA A 398 -9.56 -7.55 -9.02
CA ALA A 398 -10.15 -6.65 -10.00
C ALA A 398 -11.01 -5.54 -9.39
N ALA A 399 -11.39 -5.66 -8.11
CA ALA A 399 -12.14 -4.64 -7.38
C ALA A 399 -11.28 -3.42 -6.96
N ALA A 400 -10.03 -3.32 -7.43
CA ALA A 400 -9.18 -2.18 -7.14
C ALA A 400 -9.80 -0.88 -7.70
N PRO A 401 -9.77 0.25 -6.96
CA PRO A 401 -10.40 1.50 -7.39
C PRO A 401 -9.98 2.00 -8.78
N GLY A 402 -8.73 1.74 -9.21
CA GLY A 402 -8.23 2.10 -10.54
C GLY A 402 -8.61 1.14 -11.68
N LEU A 403 -9.16 -0.03 -11.35
CA LEU A 403 -9.62 -1.04 -12.33
C LEU A 403 -11.16 -1.04 -12.47
N ALA A 404 -11.87 -0.68 -11.39
CA ALA A 404 -13.33 -0.68 -11.32
C ALA A 404 -13.96 0.54 -12.02
N ASP A 405 -13.34 1.72 -11.92
CA ASP A 405 -13.80 2.92 -12.63
C ASP A 405 -13.16 2.97 -14.03
N ARG A 406 -13.84 2.41 -15.03
CA ARG A 406 -13.57 2.78 -16.43
C ARG A 406 -13.95 4.25 -16.58
N ALA A 407 -12.96 5.15 -16.52
CA ALA A 407 -13.16 6.47 -17.08
C ALA A 407 -13.57 6.28 -18.56
N PRO A 408 -14.75 6.76 -18.99
CA PRO A 408 -15.15 6.65 -20.38
C PRO A 408 -14.08 7.37 -21.22
N SER A 409 -13.34 6.62 -22.04
CA SER A 409 -12.34 7.23 -22.90
C SER A 409 -13.02 8.24 -23.82
N VAL A 410 -12.41 9.42 -23.99
CA VAL A 410 -12.95 10.52 -24.80
C VAL A 410 -13.28 10.08 -26.24
N GLU A 411 -12.59 9.05 -26.74
CA GLU A 411 -12.89 8.38 -28.00
C GLU A 411 -13.41 6.95 -27.74
N SER A 412 -14.55 6.59 -28.34
CA SER A 412 -15.08 5.22 -28.30
C SER A 412 -14.21 4.27 -29.14
N SER A 413 -14.18 2.98 -28.79
CA SER A 413 -13.49 1.95 -29.59
C SER A 413 -14.01 1.92 -31.03
N GLU A 414 -15.31 2.19 -31.24
CA GLU A 414 -15.92 2.34 -32.56
C GLU A 414 -15.25 3.45 -33.39
N HIS A 415 -15.02 4.62 -32.81
CA HIS A 415 -14.36 5.73 -33.51
C HIS A 415 -12.93 5.36 -33.92
N ARG A 416 -12.17 4.76 -33.00
CA ARG A 416 -10.76 4.37 -33.23
C ARG A 416 -10.63 3.29 -34.30
N ILE A 417 -11.44 2.24 -34.20
CA ILE A 417 -11.49 1.16 -35.19
C ILE A 417 -11.92 1.73 -36.55
N GLY A 418 -12.93 2.59 -36.58
CA GLY A 418 -13.39 3.25 -37.80
C GLY A 418 -12.28 4.09 -38.48
N LEU A 419 -11.49 4.83 -37.71
CA LEU A 419 -10.32 5.56 -38.23
C LEU A 419 -9.26 4.61 -38.80
N ALA A 420 -8.97 3.52 -38.11
CA ALA A 420 -7.99 2.52 -38.57
C ALA A 420 -8.41 1.85 -39.88
N VAL A 421 -9.68 1.46 -40.01
CA VAL A 421 -10.18 0.83 -41.25
C VAL A 421 -10.26 1.82 -42.40
N ARG A 422 -10.63 3.09 -42.16
CA ARG A 422 -10.55 4.15 -43.20
C ARG A 422 -9.13 4.39 -43.67
N ARG A 423 -8.15 4.35 -42.78
CA ARG A 423 -6.74 4.46 -43.14
C ARG A 423 -6.27 3.26 -43.98
N TRP A 424 -6.68 2.04 -43.60
CA TRP A 424 -6.43 0.84 -44.39
C TRP A 424 -7.01 0.96 -45.82
N ARG A 425 -8.25 1.45 -45.96
CA ARG A 425 -8.86 1.71 -47.27
C ARG A 425 -8.01 2.63 -48.13
N ARG A 426 -7.56 3.76 -47.56
CA ARG A 426 -6.77 4.76 -48.28
C ARG A 426 -5.43 4.18 -48.76
N GLU A 427 -4.73 3.44 -47.90
CA GLU A 427 -3.46 2.80 -48.27
C GLU A 427 -3.68 1.68 -49.33
N LEU A 428 -4.85 1.02 -49.32
CA LEU A 428 -5.24 0.08 -50.38
C LEU A 428 -5.50 0.79 -51.73
N GLU A 429 -6.20 1.92 -51.71
CA GLU A 429 -6.44 2.75 -52.89
C GLU A 429 -5.12 3.24 -53.48
N GLU A 430 -4.18 3.71 -52.65
CA GLU A 430 -2.82 4.08 -53.07
C GLU A 430 -2.07 2.92 -53.74
N TYR A 431 -2.16 1.70 -53.20
CA TYR A 431 -1.57 0.52 -53.84
C TYR A 431 -2.22 0.17 -55.19
N ALA A 432 -3.53 0.36 -55.31
CA ALA A 432 -4.23 0.15 -56.57
C ALA A 432 -3.83 1.20 -57.62
N GLU A 433 -3.72 2.47 -57.22
CA GLU A 433 -3.24 3.56 -58.08
C GLU A 433 -1.82 3.31 -58.59
N ASP A 434 -0.92 2.84 -57.72
CA ASP A 434 0.46 2.51 -58.09
C ASP A 434 0.50 1.40 -59.16
N GLU A 435 -0.24 0.31 -58.96
CA GLU A 435 -0.28 -0.80 -59.94
C GLU A 435 -0.93 -0.38 -61.26
N VAL A 436 -1.93 0.50 -61.24
CA VAL A 436 -2.52 1.07 -62.46
C VAL A 436 -1.53 2.00 -63.18
N ARG A 437 -0.73 2.77 -62.44
CA ARG A 437 0.26 3.70 -63.01
C ARG A 437 1.40 2.98 -63.74
N GLU A 438 1.71 1.74 -63.36
CA GLU A 438 2.68 0.89 -64.05
C GLU A 438 2.18 0.37 -65.42
N LEU A 439 0.88 0.46 -65.70
CA LEU A 439 0.27 0.03 -66.95
C LEU A 439 0.33 1.12 -68.04
N ASP A 440 0.22 0.69 -69.30
CA ASP A 440 0.21 1.62 -70.43
C ASP A 440 -1.02 2.54 -70.38
N ARG A 441 -0.80 3.85 -70.48
CA ARG A 441 -1.83 4.90 -70.22
C ARG A 441 -3.04 4.82 -71.15
N SER A 442 -2.91 4.13 -72.28
CA SER A 442 -3.99 3.95 -73.26
C SER A 442 -5.01 2.87 -72.88
N VAL A 443 -4.73 2.01 -71.89
CA VAL A 443 -5.57 0.87 -71.47
C VAL A 443 -5.77 0.82 -69.94
N ALA A 444 -5.33 1.86 -69.22
CA ALA A 444 -5.35 1.87 -67.76
C ALA A 444 -6.79 1.79 -67.19
N PRO A 445 -7.12 0.76 -66.37
CA PRO A 445 -8.41 0.66 -65.71
C PRO A 445 -8.55 1.71 -64.60
N ASP A 446 -9.78 1.98 -64.18
CA ASP A 446 -10.06 2.86 -63.03
C ASP A 446 -9.42 2.30 -61.73
N PRO A 447 -8.51 3.05 -61.07
CA PRO A 447 -7.89 2.62 -59.81
C PRO A 447 -8.89 2.28 -58.71
N GLU A 448 -10.03 2.98 -58.65
CA GLU A 448 -11.05 2.74 -57.63
C GLU A 448 -11.70 1.37 -57.82
N VAL A 449 -11.93 0.96 -59.08
CA VAL A 449 -12.42 -0.38 -59.44
C VAL A 449 -11.38 -1.45 -59.09
N VAL A 450 -10.10 -1.19 -59.34
CA VAL A 450 -9.00 -2.10 -58.98
C VAL A 450 -8.92 -2.29 -57.47
N ALA A 451 -9.04 -1.21 -56.69
CA ALA A 451 -9.08 -1.25 -55.23
C ALA A 451 -10.30 -2.03 -54.71
N ALA A 452 -11.49 -1.81 -55.27
CA ALA A 452 -12.71 -2.52 -54.89
C ALA A 452 -12.64 -4.03 -55.16
N LEU A 453 -12.08 -4.43 -56.31
CA LEU A 453 -11.87 -5.84 -56.66
C LEU A 453 -10.81 -6.50 -55.76
N ALA A 454 -9.72 -5.78 -55.45
CA ALA A 454 -8.70 -6.25 -54.52
C ALA A 454 -9.28 -6.44 -53.10
N ALA A 455 -10.00 -5.46 -52.57
CA ALA A 455 -10.68 -5.53 -51.28
C ALA A 455 -11.66 -6.72 -51.23
N THR A 456 -12.48 -6.88 -52.26
CA THR A 456 -13.46 -7.97 -52.36
C THR A 456 -12.78 -9.34 -52.42
N GLY A 457 -11.68 -9.46 -53.17
CA GLY A 457 -10.89 -10.69 -53.26
C GLY A 457 -10.22 -11.07 -51.94
N LEU A 458 -9.80 -10.08 -51.14
CA LEU A 458 -9.17 -10.29 -49.83
C LEU A 458 -10.18 -10.63 -48.74
N LEU A 459 -11.28 -9.88 -48.68
CA LEU A 459 -12.26 -9.92 -47.60
C LEU A 459 -13.42 -10.89 -47.86
N GLY A 460 -13.58 -11.33 -49.11
CA GLY A 460 -14.69 -12.18 -49.55
C GLY A 460 -14.45 -13.68 -49.47
N GLY A 461 -13.26 -14.13 -49.09
CA GLY A 461 -12.91 -15.56 -49.00
C GLY A 461 -13.31 -16.31 -50.28
N ARG A 462 -14.12 -17.38 -50.16
CA ARG A 462 -14.61 -18.12 -51.33
C ARG A 462 -15.61 -17.34 -52.20
N ARG A 463 -16.36 -16.40 -51.61
CA ARG A 463 -17.40 -15.63 -52.30
C ARG A 463 -16.83 -14.51 -53.17
N GLY A 464 -15.62 -14.05 -52.86
CA GLY A 464 -14.88 -13.03 -53.61
C GLY A 464 -13.95 -13.58 -54.70
N ARG A 465 -13.98 -14.89 -55.00
CA ARG A 465 -13.04 -15.48 -55.99
C ARG A 465 -13.14 -14.83 -57.38
N SER A 466 -14.35 -14.56 -57.85
CA SER A 466 -14.57 -13.90 -59.14
C SER A 466 -14.03 -12.47 -59.16
N ALA A 467 -13.86 -11.81 -58.00
CA ALA A 467 -13.19 -10.52 -57.93
C ALA A 467 -11.69 -10.63 -58.25
N GLY A 468 -11.04 -11.74 -57.86
CA GLY A 468 -9.65 -12.01 -58.21
C GLY A 468 -9.45 -12.28 -59.70
N GLU A 469 -10.39 -12.96 -60.34
CA GLU A 469 -10.42 -13.14 -61.81
C GLU A 469 -10.60 -11.80 -62.52
N GLY A 470 -11.59 -11.01 -62.10
CA GLY A 470 -11.84 -9.67 -62.66
C GLY A 470 -10.71 -8.67 -62.42
N LEU A 471 -9.92 -8.85 -61.36
CA LEU A 471 -8.70 -8.08 -61.10
C LEU A 471 -7.60 -8.48 -62.10
N ALA A 472 -7.37 -9.78 -62.31
CA ALA A 472 -6.38 -10.29 -63.24
C ALA A 472 -6.67 -9.92 -64.71
N GLU A 473 -7.94 -9.82 -65.09
CA GLU A 473 -8.35 -9.36 -66.42
C GLU A 473 -7.99 -7.89 -66.68
N ARG A 474 -7.98 -7.04 -65.64
CA ARG A 474 -7.77 -5.59 -65.76
C ARG A 474 -6.32 -5.17 -65.67
N ILE A 475 -5.56 -5.74 -64.72
CA ILE A 475 -4.18 -5.35 -64.44
C ILE A 475 -3.16 -6.47 -64.73
N GLY A 476 -3.62 -7.57 -65.34
CA GLY A 476 -2.81 -8.76 -65.60
C GLY A 476 -2.64 -9.65 -64.37
N ALA A 477 -2.38 -10.95 -64.60
CA ALA A 477 -2.26 -11.94 -63.53
C ALA A 477 -1.11 -11.64 -62.55
N HIS A 478 0.01 -11.12 -63.04
CA HIS A 478 1.16 -10.77 -62.20
C HIS A 478 0.88 -9.54 -61.32
N GLY A 479 0.28 -8.47 -61.88
CA GLY A 479 -0.12 -7.28 -61.12
C GLY A 479 -1.19 -7.61 -60.07
N ALA A 480 -2.19 -8.41 -60.43
CA ALA A 480 -3.23 -8.87 -59.52
C ALA A 480 -2.67 -9.68 -58.34
N LEU A 481 -1.68 -10.55 -58.56
CA LEU A 481 -1.04 -11.33 -57.51
C LEU A 481 -0.20 -10.44 -56.58
N ARG A 482 0.60 -9.51 -57.14
CA ARG A 482 1.38 -8.55 -56.33
C ARG A 482 0.49 -7.67 -55.47
N LEU A 483 -0.56 -7.09 -56.05
CA LEU A 483 -1.50 -6.24 -55.33
C LEU A 483 -2.17 -7.02 -54.20
N ARG A 484 -2.65 -8.23 -54.48
CA ARG A 484 -3.27 -9.09 -53.47
C ARG A 484 -2.31 -9.44 -52.33
N ASP A 485 -1.05 -9.75 -52.63
CA ASP A 485 -0.06 -10.06 -51.59
C ASP A 485 0.29 -8.83 -50.75
N ARG A 486 0.48 -7.65 -51.38
CA ARG A 486 0.73 -6.38 -50.67
C ARG A 486 -0.46 -6.00 -49.79
N ALA A 487 -1.66 -6.06 -50.32
CA ALA A 487 -2.89 -5.73 -49.62
C ALA A 487 -3.25 -6.76 -48.53
N GLY A 488 -2.90 -8.03 -48.72
CA GLY A 488 -3.02 -9.06 -47.70
C GLY A 488 -2.08 -8.84 -46.50
N ARG A 489 -0.82 -8.47 -46.77
CA ARG A 489 0.13 -8.05 -45.72
C ARG A 489 -0.36 -6.80 -45.00
N LEU A 490 -0.81 -5.80 -45.75
CA LEU A 490 -1.39 -4.57 -45.20
C LEU A 490 -2.53 -4.90 -44.23
N LEU A 491 -3.51 -5.70 -44.67
CA LEU A 491 -4.63 -6.09 -43.82
C LEU A 491 -4.16 -6.82 -42.55
N ALA A 492 -3.22 -7.76 -42.66
CA ALA A 492 -2.69 -8.47 -41.50
C ALA A 492 -2.03 -7.53 -40.47
N ASP A 493 -1.21 -6.60 -40.93
CA ASP A 493 -0.52 -5.62 -40.07
C ASP A 493 -1.52 -4.66 -39.41
N TYR A 494 -2.59 -4.27 -40.11
CA TYR A 494 -3.66 -3.44 -39.54
C TYR A 494 -4.45 -4.18 -38.47
N LEU A 495 -4.82 -5.42 -38.72
CA LEU A 495 -5.56 -6.24 -37.75
C LEU A 495 -4.74 -6.44 -36.47
N ASP A 496 -3.46 -6.75 -36.62
CA ASP A 496 -2.54 -6.92 -35.50
C ASP A 496 -2.39 -5.62 -34.71
N ARG A 497 -2.18 -4.50 -35.41
CA ARG A 497 -2.08 -3.17 -34.77
C ARG A 497 -3.34 -2.78 -34.01
N VAL A 498 -4.53 -2.94 -34.60
CA VAL A 498 -5.79 -2.57 -33.94
C VAL A 498 -6.01 -3.40 -32.69
N MET A 499 -5.84 -4.73 -32.78
CA MET A 499 -6.03 -5.62 -31.64
C MET A 499 -4.98 -5.38 -30.56
N HIS A 500 -3.72 -5.15 -30.93
CA HIS A 500 -2.66 -4.81 -30.01
C HIS A 500 -2.94 -3.50 -29.27
N VAL A 501 -3.30 -2.42 -29.99
CA VAL A 501 -3.58 -1.11 -29.38
C VAL A 501 -4.75 -1.19 -28.40
N GLU A 502 -5.84 -1.90 -28.73
CA GLU A 502 -6.96 -2.06 -27.81
C GLU A 502 -6.57 -2.94 -26.59
N ARG A 503 -5.74 -3.96 -26.79
CA ARG A 503 -5.20 -4.78 -25.67
C ARG A 503 -4.33 -3.95 -24.73
N GLU A 504 -3.37 -3.18 -25.26
CA GLU A 504 -2.50 -2.33 -24.44
C GLU A 504 -3.30 -1.27 -23.67
N ARG A 505 -4.36 -0.71 -24.28
CA ARG A 505 -5.30 0.17 -23.58
C ARG A 505 -6.01 -0.54 -22.43
N ARG A 506 -6.29 -1.83 -22.58
CA ARG A 506 -6.91 -2.65 -21.53
C ARG A 506 -5.94 -2.97 -20.39
N LEU A 507 -4.66 -3.12 -20.68
CA LEU A 507 -3.59 -3.37 -19.72
C LEU A 507 -3.10 -2.11 -18.99
N ALA A 508 -3.16 -0.94 -19.63
CA ALA A 508 -2.60 0.31 -19.08
C ALA A 508 -3.02 0.65 -17.63
N PRO A 509 -4.29 0.48 -17.20
CA PRO A 509 -4.66 0.71 -15.80
C PRO A 509 -4.03 -0.29 -14.82
N LEU A 510 -3.75 -1.52 -15.26
CA LEU A 510 -3.07 -2.53 -14.45
C LEU A 510 -1.57 -2.22 -14.35
N ASP A 511 -0.94 -1.80 -15.45
CA ASP A 511 0.46 -1.40 -15.48
C ASP A 511 0.71 -0.15 -14.61
N ALA A 512 -0.25 0.78 -14.58
CA ALA A 512 -0.22 1.96 -13.72
C ALA A 512 -0.22 1.65 -12.21
N LEU A 513 -0.59 0.44 -11.80
CA LEU A 513 -0.49 0.02 -10.40
C LEU A 513 0.94 -0.37 -9.99
N GLU A 514 1.88 -0.44 -10.93
CA GLU A 514 3.30 -0.73 -10.71
C GLU A 514 3.53 -1.99 -9.85
N VAL A 515 2.72 -3.03 -10.05
CA VAL A 515 2.85 -4.30 -9.31
C VAL A 515 3.96 -5.13 -9.93
N GLN A 516 5.12 -5.12 -9.30
CA GLN A 516 6.34 -5.75 -9.81
C GLN A 516 6.80 -6.94 -8.94
N PRO A 517 7.60 -7.88 -9.47
CA PRO A 517 8.08 -9.05 -8.71
C PRO A 517 9.25 -8.74 -7.77
N GLU A 518 10.03 -7.68 -8.02
CA GLU A 518 11.25 -7.33 -7.30
C GLU A 518 11.05 -7.16 -5.79
N PRO A 519 9.96 -6.53 -5.27
CA PRO A 519 9.79 -6.31 -3.84
C PRO A 519 9.88 -7.59 -3.02
N GLN A 520 9.40 -8.74 -3.53
CA GLN A 520 9.52 -10.01 -2.81
C GLN A 520 10.98 -10.41 -2.60
N ALA A 521 11.78 -10.41 -3.66
CA ALA A 521 13.18 -10.82 -3.62
C ALA A 521 14.02 -9.80 -2.83
N GLU A 522 13.75 -8.52 -3.02
CA GLU A 522 14.46 -7.44 -2.34
C GLU A 522 14.24 -7.44 -0.83
N LEU A 523 13.02 -7.69 -0.35
CA LEU A 523 12.71 -7.79 1.08
C LEU A 523 13.47 -8.95 1.74
N ILE A 524 13.50 -10.12 1.09
CA ILE A 524 14.20 -11.31 1.59
C ILE A 524 15.72 -11.12 1.55
N ALA A 525 16.24 -10.51 0.48
CA ALA A 525 17.66 -10.20 0.34
C ALA A 525 18.11 -9.18 1.41
N ALA A 526 17.34 -8.12 1.62
CA ALA A 526 17.65 -7.10 2.63
C ALA A 526 17.65 -7.69 4.05
N LEU A 527 16.68 -8.54 4.39
CA LEU A 527 16.69 -9.26 5.67
C LEU A 527 17.95 -10.14 5.81
N SER A 528 18.32 -10.86 4.74
CA SER A 528 19.49 -11.75 4.76
C SER A 528 20.80 -11.00 4.95
N VAL A 529 20.93 -9.79 4.38
CA VAL A 529 22.09 -8.92 4.61
C VAL A 529 22.11 -8.46 6.06
N LEU A 530 20.99 -7.94 6.57
CA LEU A 530 20.89 -7.49 7.96
C LEU A 530 21.22 -8.59 8.98
N LEU A 531 20.80 -9.83 8.73
CA LEU A 531 21.12 -10.96 9.60
C LEU A 531 22.59 -11.41 9.54
N LYS A 532 23.34 -11.05 8.48
CA LYS A 532 24.79 -11.31 8.39
C LYS A 532 25.63 -10.26 9.11
N GLU A 533 25.13 -9.03 9.19
CA GLU A 533 25.78 -7.90 9.85
C GLU A 533 25.51 -7.85 11.37
N ARG A 534 24.57 -8.65 11.87
CA ARG A 534 24.32 -8.88 13.30
C ARG A 534 25.32 -9.87 13.87
#